data_AF-A0AAU9X1Q2-F1
#
_entry.id   AF-A0AAU9X1Q2-F1
#
_cell.length_a   1.000
_cell.length_b   1.000
_cell.length_c   1.000
_cell.angle_alpha   90.00
_cell.angle_beta   90.00
_cell.angle_gamma   90.00
#
_symmetry.space_group_name_H-M   'P 1'
#
loop_
_entity.id
_entity.type
_entity.pdbx_description
1 polymer ?
#
loop_
_entity_poly.entity_id
_entity_poly.type
_entity_poly.pdbx_seq_one_letter_code
_entity_poly.pdbx_strand_id
1 'polypeptide(L)'
;METIKLSNGGSLPALGLGTWKSKPDKVTYAVEMAIKAGYRHIDCAAVYGNEKEVGQALKSCIGKTVNRKDLFITSKLWNTKHNPTDVHSAAEQTHLGLNYLDLYLIHWPVSFKDGDVSFPKDDDGNIIYAYHDPCDTWKAMETLVDDGLFKAIGKDYFHGISNRSQLIEHCRKRDIVGVFKHSTLNNSS
;
A
#
# COMPACT_ATOMS: atom_id res chain seq x y z
N MET A 1 3.86 -9.75 19.47
CA MET A 1 4.07 -8.46 18.78
C MET A 1 2.84 -7.61 19.04
N GLU A 2 3.01 -6.35 19.41
CA GLU A 2 1.89 -5.43 19.65
C GLU A 2 1.10 -5.20 18.36
N THR A 3 -0.22 -5.01 18.47
CA THR A 3 -1.10 -4.79 17.32
C THR A 3 -2.01 -3.59 17.54
N ILE A 4 -2.33 -2.91 16.43
CA ILE A 4 -3.28 -1.80 16.36
C ILE A 4 -4.60 -2.35 15.82
N LYS A 5 -5.70 -2.09 16.51
CA LYS A 5 -7.04 -2.46 16.02
C LYS A 5 -7.47 -1.54 14.88
N LEU A 6 -7.87 -2.15 13.78
CA LEU A 6 -8.43 -1.47 12.62
C LEU A 6 -9.94 -1.25 12.82
N SER A 7 -10.49 -0.24 12.14
CA SER A 7 -11.92 0.13 12.19
C SER A 7 -12.84 -1.01 11.72
N ASN A 8 -12.34 -1.88 10.83
CA ASN A 8 -13.03 -3.08 10.34
C ASN A 8 -12.89 -4.31 11.26
N GLY A 9 -12.28 -4.15 12.44
CA GLY A 9 -12.04 -5.25 13.39
C GLY A 9 -10.76 -6.06 13.13
N GLY A 10 -10.04 -5.77 12.04
CA GLY A 10 -8.72 -6.35 11.76
C GLY A 10 -7.65 -5.91 12.77
N SER A 11 -6.49 -6.58 12.73
CA SER A 11 -5.34 -6.27 13.59
C SER A 11 -4.09 -6.05 12.76
N LEU A 12 -3.52 -4.85 12.83
CA LEU A 12 -2.28 -4.47 12.17
C LEU A 12 -1.09 -4.65 13.14
N PRO A 13 -0.06 -5.45 12.82
CA PRO A 13 1.15 -5.49 13.63
C PRO A 13 1.83 -4.12 13.67
N ALA A 14 2.10 -3.62 14.88
CA ALA A 14 2.65 -2.28 15.11
C ALA A 14 4.04 -2.09 14.48
N LEU A 15 4.78 -3.18 14.30
CA LEU A 15 6.08 -3.21 13.63
C LEU A 15 5.97 -3.96 12.30
N GLY A 16 6.36 -3.30 11.22
CA GLY A 16 6.47 -3.88 9.88
C GLY A 16 7.84 -3.67 9.26
N LEU A 17 8.20 -4.54 8.33
CA LEU A 17 9.36 -4.35 7.47
C LEU A 17 8.96 -3.49 6.27
N GLY A 18 9.52 -2.28 6.17
CA GLY A 18 9.43 -1.46 4.96
C GLY A 18 10.39 -1.95 3.88
N THR A 19 9.89 -2.10 2.65
CA THR A 19 10.69 -2.59 1.51
C THR A 19 11.22 -1.48 0.60
N TRP A 20 10.90 -0.21 0.90
CA TRP A 20 11.41 0.94 0.15
C TRP A 20 12.95 0.96 0.08
N LYS A 21 13.50 1.27 -1.10
CA LYS A 21 14.94 1.31 -1.40
C LYS A 21 15.71 0.00 -1.20
N SER A 22 15.04 -1.09 -0.85
CA SER A 22 15.65 -2.42 -0.89
C SER A 22 15.81 -2.82 -2.36
N LYS A 23 17.06 -3.01 -2.79
CA LYS A 23 17.35 -3.46 -4.15
C LYS A 23 16.66 -4.81 -4.40
N PRO A 24 16.16 -5.08 -5.62
CA PRO A 24 15.49 -6.34 -5.94
C PRO A 24 16.29 -7.59 -5.51
N ASP A 25 17.62 -7.58 -5.70
CA ASP A 25 18.50 -8.71 -5.32
C ASP A 25 18.67 -8.90 -3.79
N LYS A 26 18.29 -7.91 -2.98
CA LYS A 26 18.41 -7.95 -1.51
C LYS A 26 17.08 -8.08 -0.79
N VAL A 27 15.98 -7.62 -1.41
CA VAL A 27 14.66 -7.58 -0.75
C VAL A 27 14.16 -8.98 -0.42
N THR A 28 14.41 -9.98 -1.28
CA THR A 28 13.99 -11.37 -1.03
C THR A 28 14.58 -11.87 0.29
N TYR A 29 15.90 -11.75 0.46
CA TYR A 29 16.58 -12.17 1.69
C TYR A 29 16.10 -11.38 2.91
N ALA A 30 15.92 -10.07 2.78
CA ALA A 30 15.43 -9.22 3.88
C ALA A 30 14.04 -9.65 4.37
N VAL A 31 13.11 -9.94 3.44
CA VAL A 31 11.74 -10.40 3.77
C VAL A 31 11.78 -11.78 4.42
N GLU A 32 12.53 -12.74 3.86
CA GLU A 32 12.66 -14.07 4.45
C GLU A 32 13.22 -14.01 5.88
N MET A 33 14.23 -13.16 6.09
CA MET A 33 14.84 -13.02 7.40
C MET A 33 13.96 -12.31 8.41
N ALA A 34 13.21 -11.29 7.99
CA ALA A 34 12.24 -10.64 8.86
C ALA A 34 11.16 -11.62 9.31
N ILE A 35 10.61 -12.43 8.40
CA ILE A 35 9.60 -13.44 8.74
C ILE A 35 10.15 -14.45 9.76
N LYS A 36 11.36 -14.96 9.52
CA LYS A 36 12.09 -15.86 10.45
C LYS A 36 12.34 -15.21 11.82
N ALA A 37 12.65 -13.92 11.83
CA ALA A 37 12.85 -13.13 13.06
C ALA A 37 11.54 -12.80 13.80
N GLY A 38 10.38 -13.17 13.25
CA GLY A 38 9.08 -12.98 13.90
C GLY A 38 8.27 -11.80 13.38
N TYR A 39 8.73 -11.09 12.33
CA TYR A 39 7.91 -10.06 11.68
C TYR A 39 6.67 -10.69 11.07
N ARG A 40 5.55 -9.98 11.22
CA ARG A 40 4.25 -10.37 10.66
C ARG A 40 3.63 -9.28 9.79
N HIS A 41 4.30 -8.14 9.61
CA HIS A 41 3.86 -7.09 8.70
C HIS A 41 4.95 -6.77 7.68
N ILE A 42 4.62 -6.83 6.40
CA ILE A 42 5.50 -6.44 5.28
C ILE A 42 4.82 -5.28 4.53
N ASP A 43 5.52 -4.17 4.42
CA ASP A 43 5.06 -2.95 3.73
C ASP A 43 5.72 -2.83 2.35
N CYS A 44 4.90 -2.86 1.31
CA CYS A 44 5.25 -2.80 -0.10
C CYS A 44 4.65 -1.56 -0.77
N ALA A 45 5.02 -1.34 -2.02
CA ALA A 45 4.33 -0.45 -2.95
C ALA A 45 4.80 -0.76 -4.38
N ALA A 46 3.91 -0.65 -5.36
CA ALA A 46 4.25 -0.85 -6.77
C ALA A 46 5.45 0.00 -7.23
N VAL A 47 5.51 1.27 -6.80
CA VAL A 47 6.60 2.20 -7.17
C VAL A 47 7.98 1.80 -6.64
N TYR A 48 8.06 0.90 -5.65
CA TYR A 48 9.35 0.44 -5.14
C TYR A 48 10.07 -0.48 -6.13
N GLY A 49 9.34 -1.03 -7.11
CA GLY A 49 9.91 -1.80 -8.22
C GLY A 49 10.52 -3.13 -7.79
N ASN A 50 10.09 -3.68 -6.65
CA ASN A 50 10.67 -4.87 -6.04
C ASN A 50 9.62 -5.88 -5.53
N GLU A 51 8.35 -5.70 -5.91
CA GLU A 51 7.22 -6.54 -5.48
C GLU A 51 7.31 -7.98 -5.99
N LYS A 52 7.90 -8.19 -7.17
CA LYS A 52 8.15 -9.53 -7.70
C LYS A 52 9.06 -10.34 -6.77
N GLU A 53 10.14 -9.74 -6.30
CA GLU A 53 11.13 -10.34 -5.43
C GLU A 53 10.61 -10.52 -3.99
N VAL A 54 9.73 -9.62 -3.53
CA VAL A 54 8.96 -9.81 -2.29
C VAL A 54 8.03 -11.02 -2.41
N GLY A 55 7.30 -11.15 -3.52
CA GLY A 55 6.42 -12.30 -3.77
C GLY A 55 7.16 -13.64 -3.76
N GLN A 56 8.39 -13.67 -4.28
CA GLN A 56 9.26 -14.85 -4.21
C GLN A 56 9.61 -15.24 -2.76
N ALA A 57 9.96 -14.27 -1.91
CA ALA A 57 10.23 -14.51 -0.49
C ALA A 57 8.97 -14.98 0.26
N LEU A 58 7.82 -14.36 -0.01
CA LEU A 58 6.54 -14.77 0.60
C LEU A 58 6.21 -16.22 0.22
N LYS A 59 6.37 -16.59 -1.05
CA LYS A 59 6.16 -17.95 -1.53
C LYS A 59 7.11 -18.96 -0.88
N SER A 60 8.36 -18.58 -0.59
CA SER A 60 9.32 -19.47 0.05
C SER A 60 9.03 -19.68 1.55
N CYS A 61 8.45 -18.68 2.24
CA CYS A 61 8.15 -18.73 3.66
C CYS A 61 6.76 -19.28 4.00
N ILE A 62 5.73 -18.99 3.19
CA ILE A 62 4.35 -19.39 3.49
C ILE A 62 4.21 -20.92 3.45
N GLY A 63 3.60 -21.49 4.49
CA GLY A 63 3.42 -22.93 4.67
C GLY A 63 4.66 -23.67 5.20
N LYS A 64 5.80 -22.98 5.34
CA LYS A 64 7.03 -23.53 5.93
C LYS A 64 7.41 -22.85 7.24
N THR A 65 7.41 -21.51 7.24
CA THR A 65 7.83 -20.68 8.39
C THR A 65 6.65 -19.93 9.01
N VAL A 66 5.64 -19.59 8.20
CA VAL A 66 4.47 -18.80 8.64
C VAL A 66 3.25 -19.19 7.80
N ASN A 67 2.04 -19.07 8.35
CA ASN A 67 0.83 -19.21 7.55
C ASN A 67 0.47 -17.86 6.91
N ARG A 68 -0.16 -17.87 5.73
CA ARG A 68 -0.60 -16.64 5.06
C ARG A 68 -1.50 -15.78 5.97
N LYS A 69 -2.41 -16.41 6.71
CA LYS A 69 -3.33 -15.72 7.65
C LYS A 69 -2.64 -15.00 8.81
N ASP A 70 -1.40 -15.36 9.11
CA ASP A 70 -0.62 -14.78 10.20
C ASP A 70 0.25 -13.61 9.70
N LEU A 71 0.31 -13.37 8.38
CA LEU A 71 0.98 -12.22 7.77
C LEU A 71 -0.02 -11.12 7.46
N PHE A 72 0.42 -9.88 7.65
CA PHE A 72 -0.23 -8.66 7.24
C PHE A 72 0.60 -8.02 6.11
N ILE A 73 0.05 -7.96 4.91
CA ILE A 73 0.75 -7.44 3.74
C ILE A 73 0.06 -6.16 3.25
N THR A 74 0.83 -5.08 3.19
CA THR A 74 0.37 -3.77 2.72
C THR A 74 1.00 -3.48 1.37
N SER A 75 0.21 -2.96 0.41
CA SER A 75 0.76 -2.30 -0.78
C SER A 75 0.01 -1.00 -1.09
N LYS A 76 0.45 -0.26 -2.11
CA LYS A 76 0.02 1.12 -2.36
C LYS A 76 -0.22 1.42 -3.84
N LEU A 77 -1.37 2.04 -4.14
CA LEU A 77 -1.77 2.54 -5.44
C LEU A 77 -0.94 3.76 -5.84
N TRP A 78 -0.14 3.64 -6.88
CA TRP A 78 0.74 4.73 -7.32
C TRP A 78 -0.01 5.87 -8.04
N ASN A 79 0.60 7.06 -8.04
CA ASN A 79 0.01 8.33 -8.47
C ASN A 79 -0.44 8.35 -9.94
N THR A 80 0.12 7.51 -10.81
CA THR A 80 -0.26 7.42 -12.24
C THR A 80 -1.47 6.51 -12.48
N LYS A 81 -2.09 5.97 -11.41
CA LYS A 81 -3.20 5.01 -11.46
C LYS A 81 -4.40 5.46 -10.63
N HIS A 82 -4.56 6.76 -10.40
CA HIS A 82 -5.70 7.32 -9.67
C HIS A 82 -6.98 7.40 -10.51
N ASN A 83 -6.88 7.27 -11.83
CA ASN A 83 -8.06 7.12 -12.68
C ASN A 83 -8.86 5.89 -12.22
N PRO A 84 -10.17 6.01 -11.92
CA PRO A 84 -10.98 4.89 -11.42
C PRO A 84 -10.89 3.62 -12.29
N THR A 85 -10.72 3.79 -13.60
CA THR A 85 -10.62 2.68 -14.56
C THR A 85 -9.30 1.91 -14.46
N ASP A 86 -8.24 2.53 -13.93
CA ASP A 86 -6.92 1.91 -13.79
C ASP A 86 -6.74 1.17 -12.45
N VAL A 87 -7.53 1.52 -11.43
CA VAL A 87 -7.34 1.06 -10.04
C VAL A 87 -7.32 -0.46 -9.93
N HIS A 88 -8.25 -1.16 -10.57
CA HIS A 88 -8.34 -2.62 -10.52
C HIS A 88 -7.12 -3.29 -11.17
N SER A 89 -6.75 -2.83 -12.36
CA SER A 89 -5.58 -3.38 -13.08
C SER A 89 -4.27 -3.15 -12.30
N ALA A 90 -4.12 -2.00 -11.63
CA ALA A 90 -2.97 -1.70 -10.80
C ALA A 90 -2.91 -2.60 -9.55
N ALA A 91 -4.07 -2.87 -8.94
CA ALA A 91 -4.21 -3.79 -7.82
C ALA A 91 -3.82 -5.23 -8.18
N GLU A 92 -4.25 -5.74 -9.33
CA GLU A 92 -3.93 -7.10 -9.79
C GLU A 92 -2.43 -7.28 -10.07
N GLN A 93 -1.78 -6.27 -10.63
CA GLN A 93 -0.32 -6.30 -10.86
C GLN A 93 0.48 -6.36 -9.55
N THR A 94 -0.11 -5.84 -8.48
CA THR A 94 0.49 -5.71 -7.15
C THR A 94 0.27 -6.96 -6.28
N HIS A 95 -0.34 -8.03 -6.80
CA HIS A 95 -0.88 -9.11 -5.97
C HIS A 95 0.17 -10.05 -5.34
N LEU A 96 1.47 -9.87 -5.63
CA LEU A 96 2.60 -10.63 -5.06
C LEU A 96 2.52 -12.16 -5.22
N GLY A 97 1.64 -12.66 -6.09
CA GLY A 97 1.33 -14.09 -6.22
C GLY A 97 0.52 -14.66 -5.04
N LEU A 98 -0.16 -13.81 -4.27
CA LEU A 98 -1.10 -14.21 -3.23
C LEU A 98 -2.52 -14.33 -3.81
N ASN A 99 -3.53 -14.59 -2.97
CA ASN A 99 -4.96 -14.52 -3.38
C ASN A 99 -5.66 -13.26 -2.83
N TYR A 100 -5.04 -12.61 -1.85
CA TYR A 100 -5.48 -11.36 -1.26
C TYR A 100 -4.29 -10.69 -0.56
N LEU A 101 -4.33 -9.36 -0.46
CA LEU A 101 -3.48 -8.58 0.45
C LEU A 101 -4.32 -8.00 1.60
N ASP A 102 -3.68 -7.64 2.70
CA ASP A 102 -4.40 -7.21 3.90
C ASP A 102 -4.82 -5.73 3.80
N LEU A 103 -4.00 -4.90 3.16
CA LEU A 103 -4.23 -3.47 3.08
C LEU A 103 -3.74 -2.87 1.74
N TYR A 104 -4.58 -2.04 1.12
CA TYR A 104 -4.19 -1.20 -0.03
C TYR A 104 -4.33 0.28 0.30
N LEU A 105 -3.27 1.06 0.10
CA LEU A 105 -3.27 2.49 0.39
C LEU A 105 -3.24 3.32 -0.90
N ILE A 106 -3.96 4.44 -0.95
CA ILE A 106 -3.63 5.50 -1.91
C ILE A 106 -2.22 5.96 -1.62
N HIS A 107 -1.30 5.81 -2.59
CA HIS A 107 0.12 6.03 -2.32
C HIS A 107 0.35 7.45 -1.96
N TRP A 108 0.01 8.51 -2.77
CA TRP A 108 0.00 9.99 -2.53
C TRP A 108 -1.38 10.63 -2.76
N PRO A 109 -1.75 11.80 -2.21
CA PRO A 109 -3.04 12.45 -2.50
C PRO A 109 -3.00 13.30 -3.78
N VAL A 110 -1.97 13.12 -4.62
CA VAL A 110 -1.77 13.84 -5.89
C VAL A 110 -1.69 12.85 -7.02
N SER A 111 -2.32 13.17 -8.15
CA SER A 111 -2.31 12.32 -9.34
C SER A 111 -1.27 12.80 -10.34
N PHE A 112 -0.56 11.87 -10.94
CA PHE A 112 0.33 12.12 -12.08
C PHE A 112 -0.39 11.74 -13.38
N LYS A 113 0.14 12.19 -14.52
CA LYS A 113 -0.35 11.76 -15.84
C LYS A 113 -0.47 10.23 -15.90
N ASP A 114 -1.64 9.77 -16.34
CA ASP A 114 -1.95 8.35 -16.47
C ASP A 114 -0.96 7.65 -17.41
N GLY A 115 -0.62 6.41 -17.08
CA GLY A 115 0.29 5.58 -17.87
C GLY A 115 1.25 4.75 -17.03
N ASP A 116 2.23 4.14 -17.71
CA ASP A 116 3.15 3.18 -17.11
C ASP A 116 4.48 3.79 -16.66
N VAL A 117 4.76 5.03 -17.06
CA VAL A 117 5.92 5.79 -16.59
C VAL A 117 5.63 6.29 -15.18
N SER A 118 6.28 5.73 -14.15
CA SER A 118 5.99 6.08 -12.75
C SER A 118 6.18 7.58 -12.42
N PHE A 119 7.11 8.25 -13.09
CA PHE A 119 7.39 9.68 -12.91
C PHE A 119 7.32 10.37 -14.27
N PRO A 120 6.11 10.63 -14.80
CA PRO A 120 5.96 11.25 -16.11
C PRO A 120 6.48 12.68 -16.05
N LYS A 121 7.35 13.06 -16.97
CA LYS A 121 7.99 14.38 -17.03
C LYS A 121 7.76 15.07 -18.37
N ASP A 122 7.64 16.40 -18.33
CA ASP A 122 7.67 17.24 -19.52
C ASP A 122 9.11 17.45 -20.02
N ASP A 123 9.27 18.21 -21.11
CA ASP A 123 10.56 18.49 -21.74
C ASP A 123 11.52 19.26 -20.81
N ASP A 124 10.98 20.00 -19.84
CA ASP A 124 11.74 20.74 -18.81
C ASP A 124 12.09 19.87 -17.60
N GLY A 125 11.65 18.61 -17.57
CA GLY A 125 11.93 17.65 -16.51
C GLY A 125 11.00 17.76 -15.28
N ASN A 126 9.93 18.54 -15.36
CA ASN A 126 8.92 18.69 -14.30
C ASN A 126 7.91 17.55 -14.36
N ILE A 127 7.38 17.15 -13.19
CA ILE A 127 6.33 16.13 -13.13
C ILE A 127 5.06 16.63 -13.83
N ILE A 128 4.51 15.80 -14.71
CA ILE A 128 3.21 16.06 -15.33
C ILE A 128 2.12 15.56 -14.39
N TYR A 129 1.32 16.49 -13.88
CA TYR A 129 0.18 16.19 -13.01
C TYR A 129 -1.09 15.92 -13.82
N ALA A 130 -1.99 15.14 -13.22
CA ALA A 130 -3.36 15.00 -13.68
C ALA A 130 -4.31 15.35 -12.52
N TYR A 131 -5.57 15.60 -12.83
CA TYR A 131 -6.62 15.69 -11.83
C TYR A 131 -7.56 14.51 -11.96
N HIS A 132 -7.72 13.78 -10.86
CA HIS A 132 -8.76 12.77 -10.67
C HIS A 132 -9.44 13.08 -9.35
N ASP A 133 -10.77 13.02 -9.31
CA ASP A 133 -11.51 13.22 -8.08
C ASP A 133 -11.13 12.11 -7.08
N PRO A 134 -10.57 12.45 -5.90
CA PRO A 134 -10.21 11.45 -4.89
C PRO A 134 -11.38 10.56 -4.47
N CYS A 135 -12.61 11.07 -4.51
CA CYS A 135 -13.81 10.29 -4.18
C CYS A 135 -14.06 9.18 -5.22
N ASP A 136 -13.80 9.42 -6.50
CA ASP A 136 -13.99 8.40 -7.53
C ASP A 136 -12.88 7.36 -7.50
N THR A 137 -11.63 7.75 -7.25
CA THR A 137 -10.54 6.80 -6.96
C THR A 137 -10.89 5.93 -5.75
N TRP A 138 -11.44 6.53 -4.68
CA TRP A 138 -11.82 5.80 -3.48
C TRP A 138 -12.96 4.80 -3.73
N LYS A 139 -14.02 5.19 -4.45
CA LYS A 139 -15.09 4.26 -4.84
C LYS A 139 -14.56 3.07 -5.65
N ALA A 140 -13.59 3.31 -6.54
CA ALA A 140 -12.93 2.22 -7.26
C ALA A 140 -12.12 1.32 -6.31
N MET A 141 -11.41 1.88 -5.32
CA MET A 141 -10.73 1.08 -4.30
C MET A 141 -11.68 0.25 -3.44
N GLU A 142 -12.87 0.76 -3.13
CA GLU A 142 -13.92 0.06 -2.38
C GLU A 142 -14.32 -1.25 -3.09
N THR A 143 -14.37 -1.27 -4.42
CA THR A 143 -14.66 -2.49 -5.19
C THR A 143 -13.60 -3.59 -5.00
N LEU A 144 -12.34 -3.21 -4.76
CA LEU A 144 -11.27 -4.19 -4.51
C LEU A 144 -11.47 -4.98 -3.20
N VAL A 145 -12.18 -4.38 -2.24
CA VAL A 145 -12.59 -5.07 -1.00
C VAL A 145 -13.77 -5.98 -1.28
N ASP A 146 -14.76 -5.50 -2.03
CA ASP A 146 -15.93 -6.26 -2.44
C ASP A 146 -15.53 -7.53 -3.24
N ASP A 147 -14.52 -7.40 -4.12
CA ASP A 147 -13.95 -8.49 -4.92
C ASP A 147 -12.99 -9.40 -4.13
N GLY A 148 -12.67 -9.04 -2.88
CA GLY A 148 -11.83 -9.82 -1.98
C GLY A 148 -10.32 -9.78 -2.29
N LEU A 149 -9.88 -8.94 -3.24
CA LEU A 149 -8.47 -8.69 -3.55
C LEU A 149 -7.73 -8.10 -2.35
N PHE A 150 -8.42 -7.25 -1.56
CA PHE A 150 -7.90 -6.66 -0.34
C PHE A 150 -8.88 -6.81 0.84
N LYS A 151 -8.36 -6.91 2.06
CA LYS A 151 -9.20 -6.94 3.28
C LYS A 151 -9.56 -5.54 3.79
N ALA A 152 -8.76 -4.54 3.44
CA ALA A 152 -8.96 -3.16 3.84
C ALA A 152 -8.32 -2.22 2.82
N ILE A 153 -8.79 -0.97 2.79
CA ILE A 153 -8.20 0.11 2.00
C ILE A 153 -7.89 1.31 2.90
N GLY A 154 -7.11 2.25 2.38
CA GLY A 154 -6.62 3.34 3.19
C GLY A 154 -5.86 4.41 2.45
N LYS A 155 -5.19 5.27 3.22
CA LYS A 155 -4.35 6.37 2.72
C LYS A 155 -3.08 6.48 3.56
N ASP A 156 -1.95 6.81 2.91
CA ASP A 156 -0.62 6.84 3.54
C ASP A 156 -0.15 8.26 4.01
N TYR A 157 -1.05 9.26 4.14
CA TYR A 157 -0.66 10.66 4.48
C TYR A 157 -1.27 11.25 5.72
N PHE A 158 -0.44 12.08 6.37
CA PHE A 158 -0.89 13.19 7.19
C PHE A 158 -0.03 14.45 6.95
N HIS A 159 -0.66 15.53 6.48
CA HIS A 159 -0.58 16.92 6.95
C HIS A 159 -1.54 17.80 6.12
N GLY A 160 -2.49 18.47 6.77
CA GLY A 160 -3.05 19.75 6.28
C GLY A 160 -4.01 19.77 5.08
N ILE A 161 -4.52 18.66 4.55
CA ILE A 161 -5.49 18.74 3.44
C ILE A 161 -6.91 18.94 4.00
N SER A 162 -7.52 20.06 3.64
CA SER A 162 -8.93 20.42 3.81
C SER A 162 -9.96 19.38 3.31
N ASN A 163 -9.51 18.30 2.67
CA ASN A 163 -10.34 17.28 2.02
C ASN A 163 -10.53 16.01 2.86
N ARG A 164 -10.05 15.98 4.12
CA ARG A 164 -10.35 14.88 5.06
C ARG A 164 -11.87 14.70 5.22
N SER A 165 -12.59 15.81 5.29
CA SER A 165 -14.06 15.85 5.41
C SER A 165 -14.76 15.32 4.18
N GLN A 166 -14.33 15.76 2.99
CA GLN A 166 -14.97 15.43 1.71
C GLN A 166 -14.94 13.93 1.41
N LEU A 167 -13.81 13.26 1.69
CA LEU A 167 -13.74 11.83 1.45
C LEU A 167 -14.54 11.05 2.50
N ILE A 168 -14.37 11.36 3.79
CA ILE A 168 -15.06 10.65 4.89
C ILE A 168 -16.58 10.75 4.78
N GLU A 169 -17.12 11.84 4.24
CA GLU A 169 -18.56 12.02 4.02
C GLU A 169 -19.12 11.08 2.94
N HIS A 170 -18.31 10.72 1.94
CA HIS A 170 -18.71 9.87 0.81
C HIS A 170 -18.24 8.42 0.92
N CYS A 171 -17.36 8.11 1.87
CA CYS A 171 -16.85 6.77 2.11
C CYS A 171 -17.86 5.85 2.79
N ARG A 172 -17.82 4.56 2.46
CA ARG A 172 -18.36 3.52 3.33
C ARG A 172 -17.49 3.45 4.60
N LYS A 173 -18.07 3.78 5.76
CA LYS A 173 -17.35 3.89 7.06
C LYS A 173 -16.54 2.66 7.48
N ARG A 174 -16.81 1.49 6.89
CA ARG A 174 -16.22 0.20 7.29
C ARG A 174 -14.83 -0.05 6.70
N ASP A 175 -14.43 0.70 5.68
CA ASP A 175 -13.27 0.33 4.86
C ASP A 175 -12.06 1.25 5.05
N ILE A 176 -12.12 2.20 6.00
CA ILE A 176 -11.07 3.21 6.18
C ILE A 176 -10.02 2.76 7.19
N VAL A 177 -8.82 2.46 6.71
CA VAL A 177 -7.61 2.34 7.54
C VAL A 177 -6.66 3.50 7.23
N GLY A 178 -6.42 4.36 8.23
CA GLY A 178 -5.33 5.33 8.16
C GLY A 178 -4.05 4.68 8.67
N VAL A 179 -3.02 4.57 7.84
CA VAL A 179 -1.68 4.19 8.29
C VAL A 179 -0.86 5.45 8.44
N PHE A 180 -0.32 5.66 9.64
CA PHE A 180 0.44 6.84 9.97
C PHE A 180 1.91 6.47 10.09
N LYS A 181 2.77 7.12 9.30
CA LYS A 181 4.21 7.05 9.53
C LYS A 181 4.55 7.94 10.73
N HIS A 182 4.83 7.31 11.86
CA HIS A 182 5.38 8.00 13.03
C HIS A 182 6.90 7.78 13.06
N SER A 183 7.67 8.84 12.78
CA SER A 183 9.11 8.86 13.07
C SER A 183 9.37 9.91 14.14
N THR A 184 9.90 9.51 15.29
CA THR A 184 10.27 10.40 16.40
C THR A 184 11.54 11.23 16.13
N LEU A 185 12.06 11.24 14.89
CA LEU A 185 13.34 11.84 14.53
C LEU A 185 13.33 13.36 14.30
N ASN A 186 12.28 14.08 14.68
CA ASN A 186 12.25 15.56 14.61
C ASN A 186 12.34 16.25 15.98
N ASN A 187 12.80 15.57 17.02
CA ASN A 187 13.23 16.22 18.27
C ASN A 187 14.76 16.11 18.41
N SER A 188 15.47 16.95 17.68
CA SER A 188 16.85 17.31 18.02
C SER A 188 17.07 18.78 17.70
N SER A 189 17.07 19.57 18.79
CA SER A 189 17.63 20.92 19.00
C SER A 189 17.30 22.03 18.02
#